data_AF-A0A1I4FH10-F1
#
_entry.id   AF-A0A1I4FH10-F1
#
_cell.length_a   1.000
_cell.length_b   1.000
_cell.length_c   1.000
_cell.angle_alpha   90.00
_cell.angle_beta   90.00
_cell.angle_gamma   90.00
#
_symmetry.space_group_name_H-M   'P 1'
#
loop_
_entity.id
_entity.type
_entity.pdbx_description
1 polymer ?
#
loop_
_entity_poly.entity_id
_entity_poly.type
_entity_poly.pdbx_seq_one_letter_code
_entity_poly.pdbx_strand_id
1 'polypeptide(L)'
;MQQLYPTPEIERVLAHVSTWPGVDLRMDSDGSVEFAVDGVVAGSAHGDVVDLAFSPSVRDQLLTEGRADRYRTDPRSSWVSVRARTPEDLHDVRWLLRLAYLCRLAGSLHDRGDTTLPTVDLHREFDRLDLSTSLRLLVSRTALPSPDARQSA
;
A
#
# COMPACT_ATOMS: atom_id res chain seq x y z
N MET A 1 16.76 19.74 -9.41
CA MET A 1 15.62 20.06 -8.55
C MET A 1 14.70 18.86 -8.61
N GLN A 2 14.52 18.12 -7.50
CA GLN A 2 13.53 17.04 -7.49
C GLN A 2 12.17 17.69 -7.68
N GLN A 3 11.40 17.25 -8.68
CA GLN A 3 10.00 17.68 -8.76
C GLN A 3 9.30 17.07 -7.55
N LEU A 4 8.82 17.93 -6.66
CA LEU A 4 8.18 17.49 -5.42
C LEU A 4 6.67 17.30 -5.61
N TYR A 5 6.09 17.99 -6.59
CA TYR A 5 4.71 17.76 -7.02
C TYR A 5 4.62 16.47 -7.84
N PRO A 6 3.64 15.59 -7.56
CA PRO A 6 3.40 14.41 -8.38
C PRO A 6 3.07 14.79 -9.83
N THR A 7 3.41 13.92 -10.78
CA THR A 7 3.01 14.12 -12.17
C THR A 7 1.48 14.07 -12.31
N PRO A 8 0.90 14.70 -13.35
CA PRO A 8 -0.55 14.66 -13.60
C PRO A 8 -1.12 13.24 -13.69
N GLU A 9 -0.31 12.28 -14.16
CA GLU A 9 -0.66 10.87 -14.21
C GLU A 9 -0.81 10.27 -12.81
N ILE A 10 0.16 10.52 -11.92
CA ILE A 10 0.09 10.08 -10.52
C ILE A 10 -1.04 10.80 -9.79
N GLU A 11 -1.25 12.10 -10.01
CA GLU A 11 -2.38 12.84 -9.43
C GLU A 11 -3.73 12.19 -9.78
N ARG A 12 -3.92 11.76 -11.03
CA ARG A 12 -5.14 11.03 -11.44
C ARG A 12 -5.28 9.69 -10.74
N VAL A 13 -4.17 8.98 -10.50
CA VAL A 13 -4.19 7.74 -9.72
C VAL A 13 -4.58 8.03 -8.27
N LEU A 14 -3.96 9.04 -7.64
CA LEU A 14 -4.26 9.44 -6.28
C LEU A 14 -5.72 9.91 -6.12
N ALA A 15 -6.24 10.67 -7.08
CA ALA A 15 -7.64 11.08 -7.09
C ALA A 15 -8.62 9.90 -7.17
N HIS A 16 -8.21 8.77 -7.75
CA HIS A 16 -8.99 7.54 -7.67
C HIS A 16 -8.82 6.85 -6.31
N VAL A 17 -7.60 6.80 -5.80
CA VAL A 17 -7.27 6.19 -4.49
C VAL A 17 -7.99 6.90 -3.33
N SER A 18 -8.18 8.22 -3.40
CA SER A 18 -8.93 8.99 -2.38
C SER A 18 -10.40 8.60 -2.26
N THR A 19 -10.95 7.84 -3.22
CA THR A 19 -12.32 7.32 -3.14
C THR A 19 -12.42 6.04 -2.30
N TRP A 20 -11.29 5.44 -1.91
CA TRP A 20 -11.29 4.21 -1.12
C TRP A 20 -11.66 4.49 0.35
N PRO A 21 -12.40 3.58 1.00
CA PRO A 21 -12.80 3.77 2.39
C PRO A 21 -11.60 3.96 3.33
N GLY A 22 -11.66 5.00 4.18
CA GLY A 22 -10.63 5.29 5.18
C GLY A 22 -9.35 5.90 4.60
N VAL A 23 -9.32 6.29 3.32
CA VAL A 23 -8.18 6.96 2.71
C VAL A 23 -8.29 8.48 2.87
N ASP A 24 -7.19 9.08 3.32
CA ASP A 24 -6.98 10.52 3.31
C ASP A 24 -5.72 10.87 2.50
N LEU A 25 -5.83 11.92 1.67
CA LEU A 25 -4.69 12.51 0.96
C LEU A 25 -4.34 13.86 1.57
N ARG A 26 -3.05 14.09 1.82
CA ARG A 26 -2.55 15.35 2.38
C ARG A 26 -1.38 15.86 1.56
N MET A 27 -1.48 17.10 1.08
CA MET A 27 -0.34 17.77 0.46
C MET A 27 0.56 18.35 1.55
N ASP A 28 1.86 18.04 1.49
CA ASP A 28 2.86 18.64 2.36
C ASP A 28 3.36 19.98 1.77
N SER A 29 3.93 20.80 2.62
CA SER A 29 4.57 22.08 2.33
C SER A 29 5.68 21.99 1.28
N ASP A 30 6.30 20.82 1.11
CA ASP A 30 7.30 20.58 0.08
C ASP A 30 6.69 20.28 -1.30
N GLY A 31 5.37 20.03 -1.38
CA GLY A 31 4.63 19.73 -2.60
C GLY A 31 4.34 18.24 -2.82
N SER A 32 4.87 17.35 -1.97
CA SER A 32 4.54 15.93 -2.01
C SER A 32 3.11 15.67 -1.52
N VAL A 33 2.55 14.53 -1.91
CA VAL A 33 1.21 14.09 -1.46
C VAL A 33 1.34 12.82 -0.64
N GLU A 34 1.01 12.91 0.64
CA GLU A 34 0.90 11.77 1.54
C GLU A 34 -0.42 11.03 1.31
N PHE A 35 -0.33 9.71 1.36
CA PHE A 35 -1.44 8.77 1.31
C PHE A 35 -1.53 8.09 2.67
N ALA A 36 -2.62 8.33 3.41
CA ALA A 36 -2.88 7.73 4.71
C ALA A 36 -4.14 6.83 4.65
N VAL A 37 -4.13 5.76 5.45
CA VAL A 37 -5.26 4.85 5.62
C VAL A 37 -5.55 4.70 7.10
N ASP A 38 -6.80 4.96 7.51
CA ASP A 38 -7.23 5.01 8.91
C ASP A 38 -6.31 5.88 9.77
N GLY A 39 -5.95 7.07 9.26
CA GLY A 39 -5.14 8.06 9.97
C GLY A 39 -3.64 7.75 10.07
N VAL A 40 -3.15 6.72 9.39
CA VAL A 40 -1.71 6.36 9.38
C VAL A 40 -1.17 6.34 7.96
N VAL A 41 -0.03 7.02 7.78
CA VAL A 41 0.65 7.16 6.49
C VAL A 41 1.06 5.78 5.96
N ALA A 42 0.58 5.47 4.76
CA ALA A 42 0.87 4.24 4.02
C ALA A 42 1.73 4.51 2.78
N GLY A 43 1.91 5.77 2.38
CA GLY A 43 2.85 6.16 1.34
C GLY A 43 2.92 7.66 1.09
N SER A 44 3.79 8.05 0.18
CA SER A 44 3.92 9.42 -0.31
C SER A 44 4.24 9.42 -1.81
N ALA A 45 3.78 10.46 -2.51
CA ALA A 45 4.00 10.63 -3.94
C ALA A 45 4.67 11.98 -4.22
N HIS A 46 5.70 11.97 -5.06
CA HIS A 46 6.43 13.16 -5.49
C HIS A 46 7.03 12.91 -6.87
N GLY A 47 6.95 13.90 -7.77
CA GLY A 47 7.42 13.76 -9.14
C GLY A 47 6.83 12.54 -9.83
N ASP A 48 7.68 11.70 -10.41
CA ASP A 48 7.32 10.42 -11.04
C ASP A 48 7.40 9.22 -10.07
N VAL A 49 7.48 9.44 -8.76
CA VAL A 49 7.75 8.40 -7.76
C VAL A 49 6.62 8.29 -6.74
N VAL A 50 6.27 7.05 -6.40
CA VAL A 50 5.42 6.73 -5.26
C VAL A 50 6.20 5.83 -4.31
N ASP A 51 6.32 6.26 -3.06
CA ASP A 51 6.94 5.52 -1.99
C ASP A 51 5.86 4.92 -1.08
N LEU A 52 5.98 3.65 -0.72
CA LEU A 52 4.94 2.89 -0.02
C LEU A 52 5.51 2.12 1.15
N ALA A 53 4.81 2.17 2.29
CA ALA A 53 5.18 1.46 3.50
C ALA A 53 4.60 0.04 3.51
N PHE A 54 5.47 -0.94 3.74
CA PHE A 54 5.07 -2.34 3.92
C PHE A 54 5.66 -2.93 5.20
N SER A 55 5.21 -4.14 5.56
CA SER A 55 5.95 -4.94 6.54
C SER A 55 7.31 -5.38 5.95
N PRO A 56 8.35 -5.62 6.79
CA PRO A 56 9.67 -6.02 6.32
C PRO A 56 9.66 -7.19 5.33
N SER A 57 8.87 -8.22 5.61
CA SER A 57 8.79 -9.42 4.80
C SER A 57 8.11 -9.19 3.45
N VAL A 58 7.03 -8.40 3.42
CA VAL A 58 6.37 -8.01 2.16
C VAL A 58 7.30 -7.15 1.31
N ARG A 59 8.01 -6.19 1.91
CA ARG A 59 9.02 -5.37 1.24
C ARG A 59 10.12 -6.22 0.61
N ASP A 60 10.70 -7.16 1.35
CA ASP A 60 11.76 -8.03 0.84
C ASP A 60 11.28 -8.91 -0.33
N GLN A 61 10.03 -9.38 -0.27
CA GLN A 61 9.43 -10.17 -1.34
C GLN A 61 9.14 -9.33 -2.59
N LEU A 62 8.63 -8.11 -2.44
CA LEU A 62 8.41 -7.17 -3.57
C LEU A 62 9.71 -6.85 -4.29
N LEU A 63 10.81 -6.65 -3.55
CA LEU A 63 12.14 -6.45 -4.11
C LEU A 63 12.65 -7.70 -4.85
N THR A 64 12.43 -8.88 -4.27
CA THR A 64 12.85 -10.17 -4.86
C THR A 64 12.12 -10.45 -6.17
N GLU A 65 10.83 -10.09 -6.26
CA GLU A 65 10.01 -10.25 -7.45
C GLU A 65 10.20 -9.13 -8.48
N GLY A 66 11.02 -8.11 -8.17
CA GLY A 66 11.23 -6.96 -9.06
C GLY A 66 9.98 -6.09 -9.24
N ARG A 67 9.03 -6.14 -8.30
CA ARG A 67 7.78 -5.36 -8.35
C ARG A 67 7.95 -3.92 -7.86
N ALA A 68 9.02 -3.64 -7.12
CA ALA A 68 9.36 -2.31 -6.63
C ALA A 68 10.87 -2.17 -6.45
N ASP A 69 11.34 -0.93 -6.36
CA ASP A 69 12.72 -0.57 -6.04
C ASP A 69 12.91 -0.35 -4.53
N ARG A 70 14.15 -0.43 -4.06
CA ARG A 70 14.47 -0.03 -2.67
C ARG A 70 14.20 1.45 -2.46
N TYR A 71 13.61 1.78 -1.31
CA TYR A 71 13.43 3.16 -0.91
C TYR A 71 14.78 3.89 -0.81
N ARG A 72 14.91 4.99 -1.54
CA ARG A 72 16.19 5.68 -1.72
C ARG A 72 16.60 6.51 -0.50
N THR A 73 15.64 7.07 0.23
CA THR A 73 15.92 7.99 1.33
C THR A 73 16.45 7.25 2.56
N ASP A 74 15.81 6.14 2.93
CA ASP A 74 16.31 5.21 3.94
C ASP A 74 16.20 3.77 3.44
N PRO A 75 17.28 3.20 2.86
CA PRO A 75 17.28 1.83 2.36
C PRO A 75 17.05 0.75 3.42
N ARG A 76 17.12 1.08 4.72
CA ARG A 76 16.85 0.15 5.82
C ARG A 76 15.39 0.15 6.24
N SER A 77 14.67 1.22 5.95
CA SER A 77 13.23 1.32 6.20
C SER A 77 12.45 0.29 5.39
N SER A 78 11.28 -0.12 5.88
CA SER A 78 10.36 -1.06 5.19
C SER A 78 9.59 -0.42 4.04
N TRP A 79 10.05 0.72 3.54
CA TRP A 79 9.47 1.40 2.41
C TRP A 79 10.06 0.85 1.10
N VAL A 80 9.26 0.92 0.05
CA VAL A 80 9.68 0.65 -1.33
C VAL A 80 9.31 1.85 -2.20
N SER A 81 10.01 2.01 -3.32
CA SER A 81 9.72 3.04 -4.32
C SER A 81 9.24 2.39 -5.61
N VAL A 82 8.28 3.00 -6.30
CA VAL A 82 7.93 2.67 -7.68
C VAL A 82 7.94 3.95 -8.51
N ARG A 83 8.40 3.87 -9.76
CA ARG A 83 8.42 5.02 -10.67
C ARG A 83 7.41 4.86 -11.79
N ALA A 84 6.68 5.92 -12.09
CA ALA A 84 5.70 6.01 -13.17
C ALA A 84 6.28 6.76 -14.38
N ARG A 85 7.09 6.11 -15.21
CA ARG A 85 7.70 6.74 -16.39
C ARG A 85 6.93 6.46 -17.67
N THR A 86 6.23 5.33 -17.69
CA THR A 86 5.45 4.85 -18.81
C THR A 86 4.00 4.60 -18.39
N PRO A 87 3.06 4.56 -19.34
CA PRO A 87 1.68 4.14 -19.05
C PRO A 87 1.58 2.76 -18.40
N GLU A 88 2.49 1.85 -18.77
CA GLU A 88 2.60 0.51 -18.19
C GLU A 88 2.99 0.58 -16.71
N ASP A 89 3.94 1.46 -16.35
CA ASP A 89 4.36 1.63 -14.96
C ASP A 89 3.21 2.14 -14.07
N LEU A 90 2.24 2.88 -14.62
CA LEU A 90 1.06 3.32 -13.85
C LEU A 90 0.19 2.14 -13.41
N HIS A 91 0.23 1.01 -14.13
CA HIS A 91 -0.43 -0.21 -13.70
C HIS A 91 0.22 -0.74 -12.42
N ASP A 92 1.56 -0.78 -12.38
CA ASP A 92 2.30 -1.24 -11.20
C ASP A 92 2.11 -0.30 -10.01
N VAL A 93 2.07 1.02 -10.24
CA VAL A 93 1.76 2.01 -9.20
C VAL A 93 0.37 1.79 -8.61
N ARG A 94 -0.65 1.60 -9.46
CA ARG A 94 -2.02 1.32 -9.00
C ARG A 94 -2.10 0.01 -8.21
N TRP A 95 -1.41 -1.02 -8.70
CA TRP A 95 -1.37 -2.32 -8.06
C TRP A 95 -0.71 -2.24 -6.67
N LEU A 96 0.44 -1.58 -6.57
CA LEU A 96 1.16 -1.40 -5.31
C LEU A 96 0.38 -0.52 -4.32
N LEU A 97 -0.27 0.55 -4.78
CA LEU A 97 -1.15 1.38 -3.94
C LEU A 97 -2.30 0.55 -3.37
N ARG A 98 -2.91 -0.30 -4.19
CA ARG A 98 -3.99 -1.19 -3.74
C ARG A 98 -3.49 -2.22 -2.73
N LEU A 99 -2.31 -2.79 -2.96
CA LEU A 99 -1.68 -3.72 -2.01
C LEU A 99 -1.36 -3.03 -0.67
N ALA A 100 -0.76 -1.83 -0.70
CA ALA A 100 -0.45 -1.05 0.50
C ALA A 100 -1.72 -0.70 1.28
N TYR A 101 -2.78 -0.28 0.58
CA TYR A 101 -4.10 -0.04 1.16
C TYR A 101 -4.64 -1.26 1.91
N LEU A 102 -4.69 -2.43 1.26
CA LEU A 102 -5.24 -3.65 1.86
C LEU A 102 -4.39 -4.12 3.05
N CYS A 103 -3.06 -4.09 2.92
CA CYS A 103 -2.16 -4.42 4.02
C CYS A 103 -2.39 -3.50 5.23
N ARG A 104 -2.56 -2.20 4.99
CA ARG A 104 -2.78 -1.22 6.07
C ARG A 104 -4.15 -1.36 6.71
N LEU A 105 -5.20 -1.58 5.91
CA LEU A 105 -6.56 -1.83 6.40
C LEU A 105 -6.65 -3.10 7.25
N ALA A 106 -5.97 -4.15 6.81
CA ALA A 106 -5.95 -5.42 7.52
C ALA A 106 -5.13 -5.31 8.83
N GLY A 107 -4.03 -4.56 8.82
CA GLY A 107 -3.30 -4.18 10.03
C GLY A 107 -4.13 -3.35 11.01
N SER A 108 -4.91 -2.37 10.53
CA SER A 108 -5.76 -1.53 11.40
C SER A 108 -6.91 -2.31 12.04
N LEU A 109 -7.43 -3.34 11.37
CA LEU A 109 -8.37 -4.30 11.94
C LEU A 109 -7.73 -5.11 13.07
N HIS A 110 -6.55 -5.66 12.81
CA HIS A 110 -5.80 -6.43 13.79
C HIS A 110 -5.51 -5.61 15.05
N ASP A 111 -5.03 -4.37 14.90
CA ASP A 111 -4.73 -3.46 16.02
C ASP A 111 -5.97 -3.11 16.85
N ARG A 112 -7.14 -3.00 16.22
CA ARG A 112 -8.41 -2.70 16.91
C ARG A 112 -9.06 -3.92 17.56
N GLY A 113 -8.57 -5.13 17.30
CA GLY A 113 -9.23 -6.38 17.71
C GLY A 113 -10.60 -6.58 17.05
N ASP A 114 -10.88 -5.83 15.98
CA ASP A 114 -12.15 -5.88 15.26
C ASP A 114 -11.99 -6.83 14.06
N THR A 115 -13.01 -7.65 13.82
CA THR A 115 -13.06 -8.56 12.66
C THR A 115 -14.01 -8.04 11.57
N THR A 116 -14.62 -6.88 11.79
CA THR A 116 -15.71 -6.33 10.99
C THR A 116 -15.43 -4.88 10.58
N LEU A 117 -14.74 -4.70 9.45
CA LEU A 117 -14.99 -3.54 8.59
C LEU A 117 -15.91 -4.02 7.45
N PRO A 118 -17.22 -3.75 7.50
CA PRO A 118 -18.19 -4.52 6.72
C PRO A 118 -18.26 -4.13 5.22
N THR A 119 -17.36 -3.30 4.70
CA THR A 119 -17.44 -2.81 3.32
C THR A 119 -16.48 -3.51 2.35
N VAL A 120 -15.33 -4.01 2.83
CA VAL A 120 -14.27 -4.56 1.96
C VAL A 120 -13.93 -5.99 2.38
N ASP A 121 -14.28 -6.96 1.54
CA ASP A 121 -13.85 -8.36 1.70
C ASP A 121 -12.36 -8.47 1.34
N LEU A 122 -11.50 -8.38 2.36
CA LEU A 122 -10.04 -8.42 2.20
C LEU A 122 -9.57 -9.67 1.47
N HIS A 123 -10.20 -10.83 1.73
CA HIS A 123 -9.79 -12.07 1.07
C HIS A 123 -10.00 -11.97 -0.44
N ARG A 124 -11.22 -11.56 -0.83
CA ARG A 124 -11.57 -11.35 -2.24
C ARG A 124 -10.74 -10.26 -2.91
N GLU A 125 -10.43 -9.19 -2.19
CA GLU A 125 -9.59 -8.12 -2.72
C GLU A 125 -8.15 -8.56 -2.95
N PHE A 126 -7.56 -9.34 -2.04
CA PHE A 126 -6.23 -9.91 -2.26
C PHE A 126 -6.21 -10.91 -3.42
N ASP A 127 -7.27 -11.69 -3.61
CA ASP A 127 -7.37 -12.62 -4.76
C ASP A 127 -7.44 -11.87 -6.10
N ARG A 128 -8.07 -10.68 -6.13
CA ARG A 128 -8.11 -9.81 -7.32
C ARG A 128 -6.76 -9.20 -7.68
N LEU A 129 -5.82 -9.14 -6.74
CA LEU A 129 -4.47 -8.62 -6.99
C LEU A 129 -3.54 -9.64 -7.64
N ASP A 130 -3.97 -10.89 -7.83
CA ASP A 130 -3.14 -11.94 -8.45
C ASP A 130 -1.73 -12.00 -7.83
N LEU A 131 -1.69 -12.04 -6.50
CA LEU A 131 -0.44 -12.09 -5.74
C LEU A 131 0.30 -13.41 -6.01
N SER A 132 1.63 -13.35 -6.04
CA SER A 132 2.43 -14.58 -5.97
C SER A 132 2.08 -15.38 -4.72
N THR A 133 2.26 -16.70 -4.76
CA THR A 133 2.03 -17.57 -3.59
C THR A 133 2.79 -17.07 -2.35
N SER A 134 4.02 -16.61 -2.53
CA SER A 134 4.86 -16.07 -1.45
C SER A 134 4.26 -14.80 -0.86
N LEU A 135 3.87 -13.82 -1.69
CA LEU A 135 3.21 -12.60 -1.21
C LEU A 135 1.88 -12.91 -0.52
N ARG A 136 1.07 -13.82 -1.08
CA ARG A 136 -0.22 -14.23 -0.51
C ARG A 136 -0.05 -14.81 0.89
N LEU A 137 0.95 -15.65 1.10
CA LEU A 137 1.27 -16.21 2.42
C LEU A 137 1.73 -15.14 3.41
N LEU A 138 2.54 -14.18 2.95
CA LEU A 138 3.00 -13.10 3.80
C LEU A 138 1.85 -12.20 4.25
N VAL A 139 1.04 -11.67 3.33
CA VAL A 139 -0.09 -10.80 3.69
C VAL A 139 -1.13 -11.51 4.55
N SER A 140 -1.32 -12.83 4.37
CA SER A 140 -2.25 -13.59 5.19
C SER A 140 -1.76 -13.79 6.63
N ARG A 141 -0.45 -13.83 6.88
CA ARG A 141 0.11 -13.95 8.24
C ARG A 141 0.14 -12.63 9.00
N THR A 142 0.49 -11.54 8.31
CA THR A 142 0.68 -10.24 8.95
C THR A 142 -0.60 -9.43 9.04
N ALA A 143 -1.55 -9.66 8.13
CA ALA A 143 -2.66 -8.74 7.91
C ALA A 143 -4.03 -9.37 8.23
N LEU A 144 -4.22 -10.67 8.03
CA LEU A 144 -5.51 -11.30 8.32
C LEU A 144 -5.53 -11.83 9.76
N PRO A 145 -6.52 -11.47 10.60
CA PRO A 145 -6.73 -12.16 11.86
C PRO A 145 -6.95 -13.65 11.55
N SER A 146 -6.31 -14.51 12.34
CA SER A 146 -6.41 -15.97 12.16
C SER A 146 -7.90 -16.37 12.13
N PRO A 147 -8.36 -17.19 11.16
CA PRO A 147 -9.76 -17.61 11.09
C PRO A 147 -10.21 -18.42 12.32
N ASP A 148 -9.27 -18.78 13.20
CA ASP A 148 -9.45 -19.68 14.35
C ASP A 148 -9.60 -18.94 15.70
N ALA A 149 -10.08 -17.69 15.69
CA ALA A 149 -10.42 -16.96 16.92
C ALA A 149 -11.93 -17.05 17.28
N ARG A 150 -12.60 -18.13 16.89
CA ARG A 150 -13.91 -18.51 17.46
C ARG A 150 -13.83 -19.90 18.07
N GLN A 151 -13.53 -19.93 19.37
CA GLN A 151 -13.93 -20.89 20.42
C GLN A 151 -12.93 -20.71 21.56
N SER A 152 -13.31 -20.09 22.68
CA SER A 152 -13.95 -20.84 23.77
C SER A 152 -14.76 -19.90 24.67
N ALA A 153 -15.88 -20.46 25.11
CA ALA A 153 -16.85 -19.89 26.04
C ALA A 153 -16.27 -19.61 27.44
#